data_AF-A0A1Y4ER01-F1
#
_entry.id   AF-A0A1Y4ER01-F1
#
_cell.length_a   1.000
_cell.length_b   1.000
_cell.length_c   1.000
_cell.angle_alpha   90.00
_cell.angle_beta   90.00
_cell.angle_gamma   90.00
#
_symmetry.space_group_name_H-M   'P 1'
#
loop_
_entity.id
_entity.type
_entity.pdbx_description
1 polymer ?
#
loop_
_entity_poly.entity_id
_entity_poly.type
_entity_poly.pdbx_seq_one_letter_code
_entity_poly.pdbx_strand_id
1 'polypeptide(L)'
;MLPVYKRDWILGEDKYIELEVHSKQSGPIVIPSASWELKKNMDADPEQAGACEIDGAQISVLVEPRETGVYTLEITYEIPPETRKVRVVLNVH
;
A
#
# COMPACT_ATOMS: atom_id res chain seq x y z
N MET A 1 11.04 11.35 -9.00
CA MET A 1 9.58 11.08 -8.99
C MET A 1 9.39 9.72 -8.35
N LEU A 2 8.61 9.60 -7.27
CA LEU A 2 8.27 8.28 -6.72
C LEU A 2 7.37 7.55 -7.73
N PRO A 3 7.54 6.24 -7.94
CA PRO A 3 6.62 5.49 -8.80
C PRO A 3 5.21 5.54 -8.21
N VAL A 4 4.23 5.85 -9.06
CA VAL A 4 2.80 5.77 -8.72
C VAL A 4 2.24 4.57 -9.48
N TYR A 5 1.79 3.57 -8.74
CA TYR A 5 1.15 2.39 -9.32
C TYR A 5 -0.34 2.65 -9.52
N LYS A 6 -0.97 2.06 -10.54
CA LYS A 6 -2.40 2.20 -10.82
C LYS A 6 -3.05 0.84 -10.97
N ARG A 7 -4.26 0.68 -10.44
CA ARG A 7 -5.11 -0.52 -10.54
C ARG A 7 -6.55 -0.12 -10.82
N ASP A 8 -7.24 -0.88 -11.66
CA ASP A 8 -8.66 -0.69 -12.00
C ASP A 8 -9.49 -1.86 -11.47
N TRP A 9 -10.46 -1.57 -10.61
CA TRP A 9 -11.28 -2.53 -9.87
C TRP A 9 -12.77 -2.26 -10.04
N ILE A 10 -13.58 -3.28 -9.76
CA ILE A 10 -15.04 -3.17 -9.71
C ILE A 10 -15.45 -3.02 -8.24
N LEU A 11 -16.41 -2.13 -7.96
CA LEU A 11 -16.94 -1.97 -6.60
C LEU A 11 -17.46 -3.30 -6.02
N GLY A 12 -17.13 -3.56 -4.76
CA GLY A 12 -17.51 -4.78 -4.04
C GLY A 12 -16.49 -5.91 -4.15
N GLU A 13 -15.39 -5.70 -4.86
CA GLU A 13 -14.23 -6.60 -4.80
C GLU A 13 -13.30 -6.22 -3.64
N ASP A 14 -13.00 -7.18 -2.78
CA ASP A 14 -11.91 -7.08 -1.81
C ASP A 14 -10.64 -7.63 -2.48
N LYS A 15 -9.58 -6.82 -2.55
CA LYS A 15 -8.36 -7.23 -3.26
C LYS A 15 -7.10 -6.96 -2.47
N TYR A 16 -6.18 -7.91 -2.61
CA TYR A 16 -4.83 -7.79 -2.12
C TYR A 16 -3.98 -6.89 -3.03
N ILE A 17 -3.21 -6.02 -2.39
CA ILE A 17 -2.11 -5.30 -2.99
C ILE A 17 -0.84 -5.80 -2.32
N GLU A 18 0.06 -6.32 -3.14
CA GLU A 18 1.32 -6.90 -2.71
C GLU A 18 2.47 -6.01 -3.21
N LEU A 19 3.38 -5.69 -2.31
CA LEU A 19 4.62 -4.97 -2.57
C LEU A 19 5.79 -5.89 -2.23
N GLU A 20 6.66 -6.13 -3.19
CA GLU A 20 7.94 -6.80 -2.95
C GLU A 20 9.07 -5.76 -2.88
N VAL A 21 9.81 -5.77 -1.78
CA VAL A 21 10.97 -4.91 -1.57
C VAL A 21 12.21 -5.60 -2.11
N HIS A 22 12.96 -4.91 -2.97
CA HIS A 22 14.25 -5.40 -3.46
C HIS A 22 15.40 -4.50 -3.00
N SER A 23 16.48 -5.12 -2.53
CA SER A 23 17.74 -4.47 -2.23
C SER A 23 18.79 -4.83 -3.29
N LYS A 24 19.62 -3.85 -3.66
CA LYS A 24 20.82 -4.11 -4.48
C LYS A 24 21.95 -4.73 -3.67
N GLN A 25 21.85 -4.71 -2.34
CA GLN A 25 22.81 -5.32 -1.43
C GLN A 25 22.42 -6.78 -1.18
N SER A 26 23.43 -7.64 -1.05
CA SER A 26 23.22 -9.03 -0.63
C SER A 26 22.81 -9.07 0.84
N GLY A 27 21.77 -9.83 1.16
CA GLY A 27 21.34 -10.08 2.54
C GLY A 27 19.81 -10.13 2.67
N PRO A 28 19.30 -10.61 3.82
CA PRO A 28 17.88 -10.58 4.09
C PRO A 28 17.41 -9.13 4.21
N ILE A 29 16.24 -8.83 3.64
CA ILE A 29 15.54 -7.57 3.87
C ILE A 29 14.69 -7.75 5.11
N VAL A 30 14.82 -6.82 6.06
CA VAL A 30 14.05 -6.82 7.30
C VAL A 30 13.13 -5.62 7.28
N ILE A 31 11.83 -5.90 7.32
CA ILE A 31 10.76 -4.90 7.40
C ILE A 31 10.13 -5.05 8.79
N PRO A 32 10.56 -4.26 9.79
CA PRO A 32 10.07 -4.43 11.16
C PRO A 32 8.63 -3.95 11.33
N SER A 33 8.20 -2.99 10.51
CA SER A 33 6.83 -2.49 10.54
C SER A 33 6.40 -1.98 9.16
N ALA A 34 5.10 -2.10 8.90
CA ALA A 34 4.43 -1.54 7.76
C ALA A 34 2.97 -1.24 8.12
N SER A 35 2.47 -0.10 7.68
CA SER A 35 1.09 0.34 7.84
C SER A 35 0.56 0.95 6.56
N TRP A 36 -0.75 1.02 6.45
CA TRP A 36 -1.41 1.54 5.27
C TRP A 36 -2.59 2.43 5.61
N GLU A 37 -2.88 3.37 4.71
CA GLU A 37 -4.04 4.23 4.73
C GLU A 37 -4.68 4.26 3.34
N LEU A 38 -5.99 4.08 3.26
CA LEU A 38 -6.77 4.19 2.03
C LEU A 38 -7.61 5.46 2.08
N LYS A 39 -7.37 6.39 1.14
CA LYS A 39 -8.00 7.70 1.08
C LYS A 39 -8.72 7.88 -0.25
N LYS A 40 -10.00 8.28 -0.23
CA LYS A 40 -10.76 8.59 -1.46
C LYS A 40 -10.30 9.89 -2.13
N ASN A 41 -9.69 10.80 -1.37
CA ASN A 41 -9.04 12.00 -1.89
C ASN A 41 -7.76 12.23 -1.09
N MET A 42 -6.69 12.76 -1.71
CA MET A 42 -5.41 12.91 -1.01
C MET A 42 -5.47 13.80 0.25
N ASP A 43 -6.43 14.73 0.31
CA ASP A 43 -6.63 15.66 1.43
C ASP A 43 -7.75 15.25 2.39
N ALA A 44 -8.36 14.07 2.19
CA ALA A 44 -9.42 13.56 3.06
C ALA A 44 -8.86 12.66 4.17
N ASP A 45 -9.61 12.54 5.26
CA ASP A 45 -9.38 11.52 6.29
C ASP A 45 -9.38 10.11 5.65
N PRO A 46 -8.53 9.20 6.15
CA PRO A 46 -8.51 7.82 5.67
C PRO A 46 -9.88 7.17 5.89
N GLU A 47 -10.43 6.62 4.80
CA GLU A 47 -11.65 5.80 4.88
C GLU A 47 -11.35 4.52 5.69
N GLN A 48 -10.14 3.99 5.50
CA GLN A 48 -9.64 2.77 6.13
C GLN A 48 -8.13 2.91 6.38
N ALA A 49 -7.65 2.27 7.44
CA ALA A 49 -6.23 2.19 7.76
C ALA A 49 -5.96 0.94 8.59
N GLY A 50 -4.72 0.45 8.56
CA GLY A 50 -4.34 -0.74 9.30
C GLY A 50 -2.84 -1.01 9.28
N ALA A 51 -2.47 -2.11 9.93
CA ALA A 51 -1.15 -2.72 9.77
C ALA A 51 -1.13 -3.56 8.49
N CYS A 52 0.02 -3.65 7.84
CA CYS A 52 0.21 -4.57 6.73
C CYS A 52 0.62 -5.96 7.23
N GLU A 53 0.36 -6.98 6.44
CA GLU A 53 0.95 -8.30 6.61
C GLU A 53 2.37 -8.28 6.03
N ILE A 54 3.35 -8.82 6.77
CA ILE A 54 4.76 -8.82 6.38
C ILE A 54 5.25 -10.26 6.37
N ASP A 55 5.75 -10.71 5.21
CA ASP A 55 6.44 -12.00 5.06
C ASP A 55 7.80 -11.79 4.37
N GLY A 56 8.86 -11.75 5.17
CA GLY A 56 10.21 -11.44 4.70
C GLY A 56 10.30 -10.07 4.03
N ALA A 57 10.41 -10.07 2.69
CA ALA A 57 10.50 -8.86 1.87
C ALA A 57 9.16 -8.45 1.24
N GLN A 58 8.08 -9.21 1.49
CA GLN A 58 6.75 -8.97 0.96
C GLN A 58 5.89 -8.23 1.98
N ILE A 59 5.18 -7.22 1.50
CA ILE A 59 4.16 -6.48 2.25
C ILE A 59 2.83 -6.68 1.53
N SER A 60 1.83 -7.18 2.24
CA SER A 60 0.50 -7.43 1.69
C SER A 60 -0.55 -6.63 2.45
N VAL A 61 -1.50 -6.10 1.70
CA VAL A 61 -2.62 -5.32 2.22
C VAL A 61 -3.90 -5.75 1.52
N LEU A 62 -4.91 -6.15 2.29
CA LEU A 62 -6.28 -6.28 1.80
C LEU A 62 -6.99 -4.94 1.96
N VAL A 63 -7.54 -4.42 0.85
CA VAL A 63 -8.32 -3.18 0.85
C VAL A 63 -9.71 -3.45 0.29
N GLU A 64 -10.70 -2.76 0.87
CA GLU A 64 -12.13 -2.97 0.58
C GLU A 64 -12.82 -1.63 0.29
N PRO A 65 -12.54 -0.95 -0.85
CA PRO A 65 -13.13 0.36 -1.13
C PRO A 65 -14.66 0.34 -1.07
N ARG A 66 -15.26 1.28 -0.33
CA ARG A 66 -16.71 1.25 -0.06
C ARG A 66 -17.57 1.91 -1.12
N GLU A 67 -16.99 2.73 -1.99
CA GLU A 67 -17.69 3.49 -3.02
C GLU A 67 -16.91 3.49 -4.33
N THR A 68 -17.57 3.84 -5.43
CA THR A 68 -16.86 4.13 -6.69
C THR A 68 -16.07 5.43 -6.57
N GLY A 69 -14.99 5.53 -7.35
CA GLY A 69 -14.13 6.69 -7.39
C GLY A 69 -12.65 6.35 -7.46
N VAL A 70 -11.81 7.36 -7.25
CA VAL A 70 -10.35 7.22 -7.29
C VAL A 70 -9.83 7.22 -5.87
N TYR A 71 -9.25 6.12 -5.42
CA TYR A 71 -8.61 6.01 -4.13
C TYR A 71 -7.10 6.09 -4.24
N THR A 72 -6.46 6.57 -3.18
CA THR A 72 -5.02 6.49 -2.96
C THR A 72 -4.76 5.62 -1.75
N LEU A 73 -4.15 4.46 -1.97
CA LEU A 73 -3.54 3.64 -0.94
C LEU A 73 -2.11 4.14 -0.71
N GLU A 74 -1.81 4.63 0.49
CA GLU A 74 -0.45 4.95 0.92
C GLU A 74 0.04 3.86 1.88
N ILE A 75 1.11 3.16 1.51
CA ILE A 75 1.78 2.18 2.36
C ILE A 75 3.05 2.82 2.89
N THR A 76 3.19 2.88 4.22
CA THR A 76 4.38 3.34 4.93
C THR A 76 5.07 2.13 5.55
N TYR A 77 6.35 1.94 5.28
CA TYR A 77 7.11 0.81 5.82
C TYR A 77 8.53 1.21 6.19
N GLU A 78 9.13 0.46 7.09
CA GLU A 78 10.48 0.69 7.57
C GLU A 78 11.48 -0.28 6.93
N ILE A 79 12.62 0.24 6.52
CA ILE A 79 13.84 -0.52 6.23
C ILE A 79 14.95 0.19 7.00
N PRO A 80 15.23 -0.21 8.25
CA PRO A 80 16.10 0.57 9.13
C PRO A 80 17.44 0.93 8.49
N PRO A 81 17.88 2.20 8.61
CA PRO A 81 17.27 3.29 9.37
C PRO A 81 16.22 4.12 8.59
N GLU A 82 15.82 3.70 7.39
CA GLU A 82 14.93 4.44 6.52
C GLU A 82 13.44 4.13 6.78
N THR A 83 12.59 5.15 6.68
CA THR A 83 11.14 4.99 6.51
C THR A 83 10.78 5.37 5.08
N ARG A 84 10.04 4.51 4.40
CA ARG A 84 9.67 4.67 2.99
C ARG A 84 8.15 4.69 2.84
N LYS A 85 7.69 5.36 1.77
CA LYS A 85 6.28 5.45 1.40
C LYS A 85 6.09 5.07 -0.06
N VAL A 86 5.04 4.30 -0.34
CA VAL A 86 4.60 3.95 -1.69
C VAL A 86 3.13 4.30 -1.84
N ARG A 87 2.76 4.80 -3.02
CA ARG A 87 1.37 5.12 -3.35
C ARG A 87 0.87 4.25 -4.49
N VAL A 88 -0.32 3.70 -4.30
CA VAL A 88 -1.08 2.97 -5.31
C VAL A 88 -2.41 3.68 -5.49
N VAL A 89 -2.72 4.07 -6.73
CA VAL A 89 -4.00 4.64 -7.12
C VAL A 89 -4.93 3.52 -7.54
N LEU A 90 -6.12 3.48 -6.95
CA LEU A 90 -7.16 2.51 -7.25
C LEU A 90 -8.31 3.24 -7.92
N ASN A 91 -8.62 2.91 -9.17
CA ASN A 91 -9.82 3.37 -9.84
C ASN A 91 -10.90 2.32 -9.62
N VAL A 92 -11.92 2.65 -8.84
CA VAL A 92 -13.04 1.76 -8.52
C VAL A 92 -14.24 2.20 -9.34
N HIS A 93 -14.71 1.30 -10.21
CA HIS A 93 -15.81 1.52 -11.14
C HIS A 93 -17.11 0.84 -10.69
#